data_AF-A0A136IRZ9-F1
#
_entry.id   AF-A0A136IRZ9-F1
#
_cell.length_a   1.000
_cell.length_b   1.000
_cell.length_c   1.000
_cell.angle_alpha   90.00
_cell.angle_beta   90.00
_cell.angle_gamma   90.00
#
_symmetry.space_group_name_H-M   'P 1'
#
loop_
_entity.id
_entity.type
_entity.pdbx_description
1 polymer ?
#
loop_
_entity_poly.entity_id
_entity_poly.type
_entity_poly.pdbx_seq_one_letter_code
_entity_poly.pdbx_strand_id
1 'polypeptide(L)'
;MLPHIALVLISALTVTAGPIRKRCNTGPPAPSGTPTPGGPVDPTGPPPAPVVTPTLPVHGGSKELAGPEPLVFKSVLLGHGIQNYTCSAAGAKATATGALAVLWDIAPLFPGSGPRALSSEEWAGLTVKALHTTDIPLNPAVDAGRPYAADPNAPFPAAADLTLEGVQGPLRFAGHHYFAGSVPTFTMGDALFVGKKDDGIAAPTTADKGITGTGTVDWLKLSDTGSSRVTKLAYRVYTAGGVAAACTEAGQAESVPYTAQYWFFG
;
A
#
# COMPACT_ATOMS: atom_id res chain seq x y z
N MET A 1 54.78 -23.98 27.42
CA MET A 1 54.75 -23.89 25.94
C MET A 1 53.85 -22.72 25.58
N LEU A 2 54.44 -21.65 25.08
CA LEU A 2 53.84 -20.36 24.71
C LEU A 2 54.66 -19.86 23.49
N PRO A 3 54.24 -18.81 22.76
CA PRO A 3 53.09 -18.63 21.88
C PRO A 3 53.56 -18.41 20.42
N HIS A 4 52.67 -18.22 19.42
CA HIS A 4 53.04 -17.49 18.18
C HIS A 4 51.92 -16.53 17.74
N ILE A 5 52.22 -15.25 17.94
CA ILE A 5 51.55 -14.05 17.43
C ILE A 5 52.28 -13.67 16.13
N ALA A 6 51.57 -13.46 15.03
CA ALA A 6 52.15 -12.94 13.80
C ALA A 6 51.80 -11.46 13.64
N LEU A 7 52.83 -10.64 13.83
CA LEU A 7 52.91 -9.20 13.62
C LEU A 7 53.20 -8.93 12.14
N VAL A 8 52.40 -8.10 11.45
CA VAL A 8 52.75 -7.63 10.10
C VAL A 8 53.14 -6.16 10.16
N LEU A 9 54.38 -5.91 9.72
CA LEU A 9 55.09 -4.63 9.74
C LEU A 9 54.60 -3.66 8.67
N ILE A 10 54.50 -2.40 9.09
CA ILE A 10 54.37 -1.20 8.26
C ILE A 10 55.76 -0.89 7.67
N SER A 11 55.86 -0.66 6.37
CA SER A 11 57.06 -0.08 5.75
C SER A 11 56.67 1.11 4.88
N ALA A 12 57.19 2.27 5.27
CA ALA A 12 57.12 3.52 4.52
C ALA A 12 58.29 3.58 3.52
N LEU A 13 58.02 4.02 2.30
CA LEU A 13 59.04 4.54 1.39
C LEU A 13 58.56 5.86 0.76
N THR A 14 59.42 6.87 0.87
CA THR A 14 59.26 8.21 0.32
C THR A 14 59.86 8.34 -1.09
N VAL A 15 59.06 8.95 -1.97
CA VAL A 15 59.29 9.80 -3.16
C VAL A 15 60.69 9.90 -3.78
N THR A 16 60.76 9.72 -5.10
CA THR A 16 61.62 10.51 -6.01
C THR A 16 60.80 10.95 -7.25
N ALA A 17 61.04 12.18 -7.71
CA ALA A 17 60.30 12.86 -8.77
C ALA A 17 61.11 12.94 -10.08
N GLY A 18 60.37 12.89 -11.21
CA GLY A 18 60.77 13.40 -12.53
C GLY A 18 60.67 12.38 -13.69
N PRO A 19 60.63 12.79 -14.98
CA PRO A 19 60.13 14.03 -15.57
C PRO A 19 58.89 13.81 -16.47
N ILE A 20 58.15 14.90 -16.68
CA ILE A 20 56.96 15.01 -17.53
C ILE A 20 57.34 14.75 -19.00
N ARG A 21 56.76 13.72 -19.63
CA ARG A 21 56.70 13.59 -21.10
C ARG A 21 55.30 13.90 -21.60
N LYS A 22 55.19 15.05 -22.28
CA LYS A 22 54.12 15.35 -23.24
C LYS A 22 54.20 14.36 -24.41
N ARG A 23 53.10 13.70 -24.76
CA ARG A 23 52.71 13.55 -26.17
C ARG A 23 51.21 13.35 -26.33
N CYS A 24 50.72 14.03 -27.36
CA CYS A 24 49.35 14.26 -27.78
C CYS A 24 48.65 13.01 -28.33
N ASN A 25 47.32 12.98 -28.16
CA ASN A 25 46.35 12.44 -29.13
C ASN A 25 45.00 13.14 -28.83
N THR A 26 44.63 14.24 -29.49
CA THR A 26 43.84 14.32 -30.74
C THR A 26 42.75 13.26 -30.87
N GLY A 27 41.68 13.42 -30.11
CA GLY A 27 40.33 12.98 -30.49
C GLY A 27 39.49 14.22 -30.80
N PRO A 28 38.56 14.17 -31.78
CA PRO A 28 37.72 15.33 -32.12
C PRO A 28 36.85 15.74 -30.92
N PRO A 29 36.60 17.04 -30.71
CA PRO A 29 35.71 17.50 -29.65
C PRO A 29 34.30 16.98 -29.90
N ALA A 30 33.65 16.48 -28.84
CA ALA A 30 32.21 16.24 -28.85
C ALA A 30 31.48 17.55 -29.25
N PRO A 31 30.46 17.51 -30.12
CA PRO A 31 29.71 18.70 -30.41
C PRO A 31 28.91 19.11 -29.18
N SER A 32 29.32 20.23 -28.58
CA SER A 32 28.52 21.01 -27.64
C SER A 32 27.28 21.55 -28.37
N GLY A 33 26.21 20.77 -28.36
CA GLY A 33 24.90 21.19 -28.84
C GLY A 33 24.13 21.91 -27.74
N THR A 34 24.03 23.24 -27.84
CA THR A 34 23.03 24.05 -27.15
C THR A 34 21.63 23.57 -27.59
N PRO A 35 20.64 23.42 -26.68
CA PRO A 35 19.30 23.02 -27.10
C PRO A 35 18.66 24.18 -27.90
N THR A 36 18.45 23.94 -29.19
CA THR A 36 17.73 24.86 -30.07
C THR A 36 16.23 24.56 -29.95
N PRO A 37 15.35 25.56 -29.72
CA PRO A 37 13.91 25.33 -29.75
C PRO A 37 13.45 25.16 -31.21
N GLY A 38 12.78 24.06 -31.53
CA GLY A 38 11.99 23.95 -32.77
C GLY A 38 12.51 23.03 -33.89
N GLY A 39 13.14 21.89 -33.56
CA GLY A 39 13.32 20.81 -34.53
C GLY A 39 12.00 20.04 -34.78
N PRO A 40 11.69 19.59 -36.02
CA PRO A 40 10.50 18.80 -36.29
C PRO A 40 10.56 17.48 -35.52
N VAL A 41 9.51 17.16 -34.79
CA VAL A 41 9.36 15.87 -34.09
C VAL A 41 9.30 14.77 -35.16
N ASP A 42 10.21 13.79 -35.06
CA ASP A 42 10.22 12.62 -35.94
C ASP A 42 8.84 11.91 -35.86
N PRO A 43 8.06 11.87 -36.96
CA PRO A 43 6.71 11.32 -36.96
C PRO A 43 6.66 9.78 -36.90
N THR A 44 7.82 9.11 -36.81
CA THR A 44 7.91 7.63 -36.81
C THR A 44 8.10 7.00 -35.43
N GLY A 45 8.14 7.81 -34.36
CA GLY A 45 8.12 7.28 -32.99
C GLY A 45 6.84 6.48 -32.72
N PRO A 46 6.92 5.31 -32.04
CA PRO A 46 5.72 4.60 -31.64
C PRO A 46 4.82 5.56 -30.83
N PRO A 47 3.50 5.59 -31.10
CA PRO A 47 2.60 6.50 -30.42
C PRO A 47 2.75 6.37 -28.91
N PRO A 48 2.73 7.47 -28.15
CA PRO A 48 2.78 7.41 -26.70
C PRO A 48 1.69 6.45 -26.21
N ALA A 49 2.07 5.51 -25.35
CA ALA A 49 1.15 4.51 -24.83
C ALA A 49 -0.10 5.22 -24.25
N PRO A 50 -1.31 4.68 -24.50
CA PRO A 50 -2.53 5.29 -24.00
C PRO A 50 -2.47 5.44 -22.48
N VAL A 51 -2.79 6.63 -21.99
CA VAL A 51 -2.89 6.89 -20.55
C VAL A 51 -4.09 6.14 -20.01
N VAL A 52 -3.85 5.07 -19.27
CA VAL A 52 -4.92 4.28 -18.63
C VAL A 52 -5.36 4.99 -17.36
N THR A 53 -6.65 5.33 -17.28
CA THR A 53 -7.26 5.83 -16.05
C THR A 53 -7.79 4.64 -15.25
N PRO A 54 -7.34 4.43 -13.99
CA PRO A 54 -7.87 3.37 -13.15
C PRO A 54 -9.40 3.51 -12.98
N THR A 55 -10.11 2.41 -13.19
CA THR A 55 -11.56 2.30 -13.01
C THR A 55 -11.88 1.33 -11.88
N LEU A 56 -12.99 1.59 -11.18
CA LEU A 56 -13.44 0.70 -10.12
C LEU A 56 -13.65 -0.72 -10.66
N PRO A 57 -13.30 -1.75 -9.88
CA PRO A 57 -13.56 -3.13 -10.27
C PRO A 57 -15.05 -3.45 -10.26
N VAL A 58 -15.44 -4.38 -11.11
CA VAL A 58 -16.78 -4.97 -11.14
C VAL A 58 -16.85 -6.07 -10.09
N HIS A 59 -17.85 -6.03 -9.21
CA HIS A 59 -18.08 -7.07 -8.22
C HIS A 59 -18.57 -8.39 -8.86
N GLY A 60 -19.38 -8.29 -9.92
CA GLY A 60 -19.95 -9.43 -10.64
C GLY A 60 -21.11 -10.10 -9.89
N GLY A 61 -21.67 -9.42 -8.89
CA GLY A 61 -22.81 -9.90 -8.10
C GLY A 61 -24.15 -9.38 -8.63
N SER A 62 -25.22 -9.56 -7.85
CA SER A 62 -26.54 -8.99 -8.18
C SER A 62 -26.63 -7.48 -7.94
N LYS A 63 -25.64 -6.88 -7.27
CA LYS A 63 -25.55 -5.44 -6.99
C LYS A 63 -24.09 -4.99 -7.17
N GLU A 64 -23.92 -3.79 -7.72
CA GLU A 64 -22.65 -3.09 -7.81
C GLU A 64 -22.68 -1.83 -6.93
N LEU A 65 -21.50 -1.36 -6.51
CA LEU A 65 -21.38 -0.03 -5.89
C LEU A 65 -21.57 1.03 -6.98
N ALA A 66 -22.37 2.06 -6.68
CA ALA A 66 -22.54 3.19 -7.59
C ALA A 66 -21.19 3.85 -7.87
N GLY A 67 -20.92 4.17 -9.14
CA GLY A 67 -19.65 4.73 -9.61
C GLY A 67 -19.27 6.08 -9.00
N PRO A 68 -18.03 6.54 -9.26
CA PRO A 68 -17.47 7.76 -8.66
C PRO A 68 -17.90 9.05 -9.36
N GLU A 69 -18.66 8.97 -10.45
CA GLU A 69 -19.00 10.14 -11.28
C GLU A 69 -19.77 11.20 -10.46
N PRO A 70 -19.47 12.50 -10.64
CA PRO A 70 -18.54 13.09 -11.62
C PRO A 70 -17.09 13.27 -11.10
N LEU A 71 -16.71 12.61 -10.00
CA LEU A 71 -15.41 12.82 -9.36
C LEU A 71 -14.27 12.15 -10.14
N VAL A 72 -13.07 12.74 -10.03
CA VAL A 72 -11.87 12.29 -10.75
C VAL A 72 -11.02 11.43 -9.83
N PHE A 73 -10.45 10.35 -10.39
CA PHE A 73 -9.50 9.48 -9.70
C PHE A 73 -8.31 10.27 -9.12
N LYS A 74 -7.94 9.99 -7.86
CA LYS A 74 -6.80 10.60 -7.17
C LYS A 74 -5.71 9.59 -6.84
N SER A 75 -6.09 8.47 -6.24
CA SER A 75 -5.14 7.44 -5.81
C SER A 75 -5.81 6.09 -5.60
N VAL A 76 -5.02 5.02 -5.66
CA VAL A 76 -5.40 3.69 -5.25
C VAL A 76 -4.33 3.12 -4.33
N LEU A 77 -4.71 2.74 -3.13
CA LEU A 77 -3.80 2.32 -2.06
C LEU A 77 -4.11 0.89 -1.63
N LEU A 78 -3.07 0.10 -1.36
CA LEU A 78 -3.18 -1.14 -0.61
C LEU A 78 -3.21 -0.80 0.88
N GLY A 79 -4.27 -1.17 1.58
CA GLY A 79 -4.30 -1.16 3.04
C GLY A 79 -4.06 -2.55 3.61
N HIS A 80 -3.19 -2.65 4.62
CA HIS A 80 -3.00 -3.86 5.40
C HIS A 80 -3.01 -3.54 6.90
N GLY A 81 -3.82 -4.26 7.67
CA GLY A 81 -3.88 -4.12 9.12
C GLY A 81 -4.95 -5.00 9.75
N ILE A 82 -5.74 -4.44 10.66
CA ILE A 82 -6.75 -5.17 11.44
C ILE A 82 -8.12 -4.48 11.46
N GLN A 83 -9.18 -5.28 11.52
CA GLN A 83 -10.53 -4.84 11.87
C GLN A 83 -10.79 -5.22 13.33
N ASN A 84 -11.24 -4.27 14.14
CA ASN A 84 -11.51 -4.47 15.56
C ASN A 84 -13.01 -4.69 15.82
N TYR A 85 -13.30 -5.59 16.74
CA TYR A 85 -14.65 -6.01 17.07
C TYR A 85 -14.89 -6.05 18.58
N THR A 86 -16.16 -5.95 18.96
CA THR A 86 -16.66 -6.21 20.31
C THR A 86 -17.90 -7.10 20.27
N CYS A 87 -18.14 -7.83 21.36
CA CYS A 87 -19.23 -8.77 21.52
C CYS A 87 -20.17 -8.36 22.65
N SER A 88 -21.48 -8.41 22.38
CA SER A 88 -22.51 -8.12 23.39
C SER A 88 -22.89 -9.34 24.23
N ALA A 89 -22.80 -10.54 23.67
CA ALA A 89 -23.12 -11.80 24.33
C ALA A 89 -22.54 -13.01 23.56
N ALA A 90 -22.48 -14.16 24.22
CA ALA A 90 -22.19 -15.44 23.56
C ALA A 90 -23.20 -15.75 22.45
N GLY A 91 -22.73 -16.22 21.30
CA GLY A 91 -23.53 -16.51 20.11
C GLY A 91 -23.96 -15.28 19.30
N ALA A 92 -23.70 -14.06 19.77
CA ALA A 92 -24.01 -12.84 19.03
C ALA A 92 -23.05 -12.67 17.82
N LYS A 93 -23.51 -11.89 16.83
CA LYS A 93 -22.63 -11.40 15.76
C LYS A 93 -21.73 -10.30 16.32
N ALA A 94 -20.43 -10.44 16.13
CA ALA A 94 -19.46 -9.43 16.53
C ALA A 94 -19.75 -8.08 15.85
N THR A 95 -19.66 -7.00 16.61
CA THR A 95 -19.88 -5.63 16.13
C THR A 95 -18.55 -4.95 15.86
N ALA A 96 -18.36 -4.45 14.64
CA ALA A 96 -17.15 -3.72 14.26
C ALA A 96 -17.05 -2.41 15.04
N THR A 97 -15.89 -2.15 15.65
CA THR A 97 -15.61 -0.95 16.44
C THR A 97 -14.63 0.00 15.75
N GLY A 98 -13.97 -0.45 14.67
CA GLY A 98 -13.07 0.36 13.86
C GLY A 98 -11.93 -0.46 13.28
N ALA A 99 -11.17 0.13 12.36
CA ALA A 99 -10.04 -0.53 11.72
C ALA A 99 -8.76 0.29 11.88
N LEU A 100 -7.62 -0.39 11.74
CA LEU A 100 -6.29 0.20 11.60
C LEU A 100 -5.64 -0.42 10.37
N ALA A 101 -4.98 0.38 9.53
CA ALA A 101 -4.15 -0.14 8.44
C ALA A 101 -3.04 0.84 8.05
N VAL A 102 -1.90 0.29 7.64
CA VAL A 102 -0.87 1.03 6.90
C VAL A 102 -1.23 0.99 5.42
N LEU A 103 -0.97 2.10 4.72
CA LEU A 103 -1.36 2.30 3.33
C LEU A 103 -0.11 2.44 2.45
N TRP A 104 -0.12 1.78 1.29
CA TRP A 104 0.92 1.92 0.27
C TRP A 104 0.32 2.24 -1.10
N ASP A 105 1.01 3.07 -1.87
CA ASP A 105 0.60 3.40 -3.23
C ASP A 105 0.81 2.22 -4.17
N ILE A 106 -0.28 1.81 -4.82
CA ILE A 106 -0.31 0.72 -5.80
C ILE A 106 -0.76 1.19 -7.18
N ALA A 107 -0.92 2.50 -7.42
CA ALA A 107 -1.28 3.03 -8.74
C ALA A 107 -0.33 2.56 -9.87
N PRO A 108 1.01 2.48 -9.67
CA PRO A 108 1.93 1.98 -10.71
C PRO A 108 1.74 0.50 -11.08
N LEU A 109 0.98 -0.25 -10.29
CA LEU A 109 0.69 -1.67 -10.55
C LEU A 109 -0.63 -1.88 -11.32
N PHE A 110 -1.42 -0.82 -11.54
CA PHE A 110 -2.71 -0.95 -12.21
C PHE A 110 -2.53 -1.51 -13.63
N PRO A 111 -3.38 -2.46 -14.10
CA PRO A 111 -3.24 -3.06 -15.43
C PRO A 111 -3.14 -2.03 -16.55
N GLY A 112 -2.09 -2.14 -17.36
CA GLY A 112 -1.82 -1.22 -18.47
C GLY A 112 -1.24 0.15 -18.08
N SER A 113 -0.98 0.42 -16.79
CA SER A 113 -0.45 1.72 -16.34
C SER A 113 1.03 1.97 -16.65
N GLY A 114 1.79 0.95 -17.08
CA GLY A 114 3.19 1.10 -17.44
C GLY A 114 4.04 -0.14 -17.18
N PRO A 115 5.37 0.00 -17.07
CA PRO A 115 6.31 -1.13 -16.96
C PRO A 115 6.14 -1.99 -15.70
N ARG A 116 5.57 -1.42 -14.63
CA ARG A 116 5.30 -2.13 -13.36
C ARG A 116 3.87 -2.69 -13.28
N ALA A 117 3.06 -2.51 -14.33
CA ALA A 117 1.67 -2.95 -14.33
C ALA A 117 1.59 -4.47 -14.18
N LEU A 118 0.68 -4.90 -13.30
CA LEU A 118 0.33 -6.30 -13.14
C LEU A 118 -0.71 -6.73 -14.18
N SER A 119 -0.84 -8.05 -14.38
CA SER A 119 -2.03 -8.58 -15.05
C SER A 119 -3.29 -8.28 -14.23
N SER A 120 -4.46 -8.33 -14.87
CA SER A 120 -5.74 -8.11 -14.16
C SER A 120 -5.97 -9.11 -13.02
N GLU A 121 -5.49 -10.36 -13.19
CA GLU A 121 -5.58 -11.40 -12.16
C GLU A 121 -4.67 -11.09 -10.97
N GLU A 122 -3.41 -10.76 -11.21
CA GLU A 122 -2.46 -10.39 -10.16
C GLU A 122 -2.87 -9.12 -9.42
N TRP A 123 -3.45 -8.14 -10.14
CA TRP A 123 -4.03 -6.94 -9.55
C TRP A 123 -5.18 -7.27 -8.59
N ALA A 124 -6.11 -8.12 -9.03
CA ALA A 124 -7.24 -8.55 -8.20
C ALA A 124 -6.78 -9.38 -6.98
N GLY A 125 -5.71 -10.17 -7.14
CA GLY A 125 -5.11 -10.99 -6.08
C GLY A 125 -4.13 -10.26 -5.16
N LEU A 126 -3.85 -8.97 -5.38
CA LEU A 126 -2.81 -8.25 -4.65
C LEU A 126 -3.05 -8.18 -3.14
N THR A 127 -4.30 -8.04 -2.72
CA THR A 127 -4.69 -8.01 -1.30
C THR A 127 -4.51 -9.37 -0.64
N VAL A 128 -4.86 -10.46 -1.33
CA VAL A 128 -4.62 -11.82 -0.87
C VAL A 128 -3.11 -12.05 -0.71
N LYS A 129 -2.31 -11.70 -1.73
CA LYS A 129 -0.84 -11.80 -1.66
C LYS A 129 -0.30 -11.09 -0.43
N ALA A 130 -0.61 -9.81 -0.25
CA ALA A 130 -0.14 -9.04 0.90
C ALA A 130 -0.53 -9.67 2.24
N LEU A 131 -1.79 -10.13 2.37
CA LEU A 131 -2.29 -10.71 3.62
C LEU A 131 -1.57 -12.01 4.01
N HIS A 132 -1.20 -12.84 3.02
CA HIS A 132 -0.62 -14.16 3.26
C HIS A 132 0.91 -14.18 3.24
N THR A 133 1.56 -13.18 2.65
CA THR A 133 3.04 -13.18 2.49
C THR A 133 3.75 -12.10 3.30
N THR A 134 3.03 -11.29 4.08
CA THR A 134 3.65 -10.23 4.89
C THR A 134 3.12 -10.22 6.32
N ASP A 135 3.96 -9.75 7.24
CA ASP A 135 3.54 -9.52 8.62
C ASP A 135 2.55 -8.36 8.70
N ILE A 136 1.66 -8.42 9.69
CA ILE A 136 0.72 -7.33 9.97
C ILE A 136 1.52 -6.08 10.36
N PRO A 137 1.36 -4.95 9.65
CA PRO A 137 2.23 -3.78 9.78
C PRO A 137 1.81 -2.88 10.96
N LEU A 138 1.59 -3.44 12.14
CA LEU A 138 1.14 -2.73 13.33
C LEU A 138 2.01 -3.11 14.54
N ASN A 139 2.24 -2.15 15.43
CA ASN A 139 2.89 -2.44 16.71
C ASN A 139 1.91 -3.26 17.57
N PRO A 140 2.31 -4.44 18.07
CA PRO A 140 1.42 -5.30 18.84
C PRO A 140 1.12 -4.69 20.21
N ALA A 141 -0.11 -4.86 20.69
CA ALA A 141 -0.45 -4.52 22.06
C ALA A 141 0.20 -5.51 23.03
N VAL A 142 1.08 -5.00 23.88
CA VAL A 142 1.65 -5.76 25.00
C VAL A 142 0.51 -6.12 25.96
N ASP A 143 0.48 -7.37 26.43
CA ASP A 143 -0.48 -7.88 27.42
C ASP A 143 -1.97 -7.87 27.03
N ALA A 144 -2.30 -7.69 25.75
CA ALA A 144 -3.70 -7.73 25.31
C ALA A 144 -4.35 -9.11 25.44
N GLY A 145 -3.56 -10.19 25.59
CA GLY A 145 -4.04 -11.56 25.68
C GLY A 145 -4.80 -12.04 24.43
N ARG A 146 -4.70 -11.29 23.32
CA ARG A 146 -5.48 -11.47 22.10
C ARG A 146 -4.57 -11.39 20.87
N PRO A 147 -4.66 -12.34 19.93
CA PRO A 147 -3.92 -12.28 18.68
C PRO A 147 -4.18 -10.98 17.93
N TYR A 148 -3.14 -10.45 17.29
CA TYR A 148 -3.18 -9.32 16.34
C TYR A 148 -3.62 -7.96 16.89
N ALA A 149 -3.95 -7.85 18.18
CA ALA A 149 -4.27 -6.57 18.79
C ALA A 149 -3.11 -5.58 18.63
N ALA A 150 -3.41 -4.35 18.22
CA ALA A 150 -2.41 -3.30 18.05
C ALA A 150 -2.34 -2.39 19.29
N ASP A 151 -1.17 -1.83 19.57
CA ASP A 151 -0.95 -0.88 20.66
C ASP A 151 -1.95 0.29 20.57
N PRO A 152 -2.75 0.57 21.62
CA PRO A 152 -3.78 1.59 21.55
C PRO A 152 -3.25 3.03 21.51
N ASN A 153 -2.00 3.25 21.91
CA ASN A 153 -1.36 4.56 21.97
C ASN A 153 -0.42 4.81 20.80
N ALA A 154 0.25 3.77 20.31
CA ALA A 154 1.20 3.84 19.21
C ALA A 154 1.02 2.67 18.23
N PRO A 155 -0.13 2.55 17.55
CA PRO A 155 -0.44 1.39 16.72
C PRO A 155 0.44 1.25 15.47
N PHE A 156 0.98 2.36 14.95
CA PHE A 156 1.70 2.38 13.69
C PHE A 156 3.23 2.37 13.90
N PRO A 157 3.97 1.51 13.18
CA PRO A 157 5.43 1.56 13.16
C PRO A 157 5.93 2.80 12.39
N ALA A 158 7.25 2.97 12.33
CA ALA A 158 7.86 3.98 11.46
C ALA A 158 7.48 3.74 9.99
N ALA A 159 7.31 4.84 9.23
CA ALA A 159 6.98 4.78 7.82
C ALA A 159 8.02 3.97 7.04
N ALA A 160 7.57 2.94 6.32
CA ALA A 160 8.42 2.06 5.55
C ALA A 160 7.69 1.57 4.29
N ASP A 161 8.45 1.40 3.22
CA ASP A 161 7.94 0.86 1.96
C ASP A 161 7.72 -0.65 2.07
N LEU A 162 6.72 -1.16 1.35
CA LEU A 162 6.39 -2.58 1.35
C LEU A 162 7.04 -3.28 0.16
N THR A 163 7.75 -4.37 0.41
CA THR A 163 8.23 -5.27 -0.64
C THR A 163 7.34 -6.49 -0.69
N LEU A 164 6.79 -6.81 -1.86
CA LEU A 164 5.97 -8.00 -2.08
C LEU A 164 6.68 -8.94 -3.06
N GLU A 165 6.71 -10.23 -2.74
CA GLU A 165 7.29 -11.23 -3.62
C GLU A 165 6.55 -11.27 -4.97
N GLY A 166 7.33 -11.25 -6.06
CA GLY A 166 6.80 -11.25 -7.42
C GLY A 166 6.26 -9.89 -7.89
N VAL A 167 6.32 -8.83 -7.07
CA VAL A 167 5.96 -7.47 -7.48
C VAL A 167 7.23 -6.68 -7.77
N GLN A 168 7.30 -6.04 -8.94
CA GLN A 168 8.49 -5.28 -9.31
C GLN A 168 8.62 -4.01 -8.47
N GLY A 169 9.66 -4.02 -7.63
CA GLY A 169 10.07 -2.90 -6.81
C GLY A 169 9.12 -2.61 -5.64
N PRO A 170 9.61 -1.87 -4.64
CA PRO A 170 8.84 -1.59 -3.43
C PRO A 170 7.63 -0.68 -3.69
N LEU A 171 6.55 -0.93 -2.96
CA LEU A 171 5.36 -0.09 -2.87
C LEU A 171 5.65 1.06 -1.89
N ARG A 172 5.43 2.29 -2.35
CA ARG A 172 5.77 3.48 -1.57
C ARG A 172 4.81 3.63 -0.40
N PHE A 173 5.33 3.88 0.80
CA PHE A 173 4.48 4.25 1.94
C PHE A 173 3.62 5.47 1.58
N ALA A 174 2.31 5.36 1.82
CA ALA A 174 1.35 6.40 1.50
C ALA A 174 0.71 7.02 2.76
N GLY A 175 0.57 6.27 3.85
CA GLY A 175 0.03 6.80 5.10
C GLY A 175 -0.74 5.77 5.93
N HIS A 176 -1.78 6.22 6.64
CA HIS A 176 -2.51 5.40 7.61
C HIS A 176 -4.02 5.52 7.47
N HIS A 177 -4.72 4.42 7.73
CA HIS A 177 -6.15 4.37 7.96
C HIS A 177 -6.43 4.03 9.43
N TYR A 178 -7.30 4.80 10.07
CA TYR A 178 -7.73 4.58 11.45
C TYR A 178 -9.15 5.11 11.67
N PHE A 179 -9.72 4.84 12.84
CA PHE A 179 -11.01 5.39 13.25
C PHE A 179 -10.81 6.45 14.33
N ALA A 180 -11.29 7.67 14.08
CA ALA A 180 -11.41 8.71 15.10
C ALA A 180 -12.83 8.64 15.68
N GLY A 181 -12.99 7.93 16.80
CA GLY A 181 -14.32 7.51 17.26
C GLY A 181 -14.94 6.52 16.28
N SER A 182 -16.11 6.82 15.73
CA SER A 182 -16.76 5.99 14.69
C SER A 182 -16.44 6.43 13.26
N VAL A 183 -15.55 7.40 13.08
CA VAL A 183 -15.29 8.05 11.79
C VAL A 183 -14.06 7.44 11.09
N PRO A 184 -14.22 6.71 9.97
CA PRO A 184 -13.09 6.23 9.19
C PRO A 184 -12.28 7.41 8.64
N THR A 185 -11.00 7.43 8.99
CA THR A 185 -10.06 8.50 8.65
C THR A 185 -8.87 7.92 7.91
N PHE A 186 -8.39 8.63 6.88
CA PHE A 186 -7.20 8.27 6.12
C PHE A 186 -6.30 9.48 6.01
N THR A 187 -5.07 9.36 6.48
CA THR A 187 -4.01 10.36 6.31
C THR A 187 -3.08 9.86 5.23
N MET A 188 -2.87 10.66 4.18
CA MET A 188 -2.13 10.25 2.97
C MET A 188 -1.23 11.39 2.48
N GLY A 189 -0.06 11.57 3.12
CA GLY A 189 0.76 12.76 2.92
C GLY A 189 -0.04 14.04 3.24
N ASP A 190 -0.18 14.94 2.26
CA ASP A 190 -0.97 16.17 2.41
C ASP A 190 -2.49 15.95 2.35
N ALA A 191 -2.93 14.81 1.78
CA ALA A 191 -4.34 14.47 1.64
C ALA A 191 -4.93 13.91 2.95
N LEU A 192 -6.21 14.19 3.16
CA LEU A 192 -6.98 13.73 4.31
C LEU A 192 -8.36 13.30 3.82
N PHE A 193 -8.78 12.08 4.14
CA PHE A 193 -10.17 11.65 3.97
C PHE A 193 -10.79 11.40 5.34
N VAL A 194 -11.91 12.06 5.62
CA VAL A 194 -12.75 11.87 6.81
C VAL A 194 -14.13 11.47 6.30
N GLY A 195 -14.47 10.20 6.45
CA GLY A 195 -15.58 9.60 5.74
C GLY A 195 -16.72 9.13 6.63
N LYS A 196 -17.83 8.79 5.99
CA LYS A 196 -18.90 7.96 6.54
C LYS A 196 -19.24 6.88 5.53
N LYS A 197 -19.76 5.74 6.01
CA LYS A 197 -20.33 4.72 5.12
C LYS A 197 -21.54 5.30 4.40
N ASP A 198 -21.51 5.25 3.08
CA ASP A 198 -22.58 5.68 2.18
C ASP A 198 -23.34 4.46 1.64
N ASP A 199 -22.61 3.47 1.14
CA ASP A 199 -23.16 2.20 0.68
C ASP A 199 -22.22 1.03 1.01
N GLY A 200 -22.74 -0.20 0.94
CA GLY A 200 -21.95 -1.41 0.99
C GLY A 200 -22.62 -2.60 0.33
N ILE A 201 -21.78 -3.54 -0.08
CA ILE A 201 -22.17 -4.85 -0.58
C ILE A 201 -21.27 -5.91 0.05
N ALA A 202 -21.81 -7.11 0.29
CA ALA A 202 -20.99 -8.23 0.74
C ALA A 202 -19.83 -8.43 -0.26
N ALA A 203 -18.67 -8.83 0.23
CA ALA A 203 -17.58 -9.18 -0.68
C ALA A 203 -17.96 -10.40 -1.55
N PRO A 204 -17.32 -10.60 -2.72
CA PRO A 204 -17.58 -11.75 -3.56
C PRO A 204 -17.46 -13.06 -2.78
N THR A 205 -18.28 -14.05 -3.09
CA THR A 205 -18.26 -15.35 -2.38
C THR A 205 -16.96 -16.12 -2.57
N THR A 206 -16.18 -15.77 -3.60
CA THR A 206 -14.85 -16.30 -3.91
C THR A 206 -13.72 -15.54 -3.21
N ALA A 207 -14.01 -14.45 -2.51
CA ALA A 207 -12.99 -13.66 -1.84
C ALA A 207 -12.34 -14.44 -0.68
N ASP A 208 -11.04 -14.23 -0.51
CA ASP A 208 -10.23 -14.94 0.47
C ASP A 208 -10.67 -14.62 1.91
N LYS A 209 -10.91 -15.68 2.71
CA LYS A 209 -11.44 -15.56 4.08
C LYS A 209 -10.41 -15.08 5.11
N GLY A 210 -9.18 -14.78 4.66
CA GLY A 210 -8.07 -14.34 5.47
C GLY A 210 -7.44 -15.44 6.31
N ILE A 211 -6.36 -15.08 7.01
CA ILE A 211 -5.56 -16.02 7.80
C ILE A 211 -6.30 -16.59 9.02
N THR A 212 -7.42 -15.97 9.43
CA THR A 212 -8.32 -16.48 10.48
C THR A 212 -9.42 -17.39 9.92
N GLY A 213 -9.64 -17.42 8.61
CA GLY A 213 -10.64 -18.27 7.94
C GLY A 213 -12.10 -17.90 8.22
N THR A 214 -12.35 -16.77 8.88
CA THR A 214 -13.65 -16.34 9.40
C THR A 214 -14.49 -15.55 8.39
N GLY A 215 -13.89 -15.10 7.29
CA GLY A 215 -14.58 -14.39 6.21
C GLY A 215 -13.88 -13.10 5.81
N THR A 216 -14.42 -12.45 4.79
CA THR A 216 -13.87 -11.20 4.25
C THR A 216 -14.82 -10.02 4.41
N VAL A 217 -14.27 -8.86 4.75
CA VAL A 217 -15.06 -7.65 4.98
C VAL A 217 -15.73 -7.14 3.70
N ASP A 218 -16.92 -6.59 3.86
CA ASP A 218 -17.72 -6.01 2.76
C ASP A 218 -16.96 -4.99 1.91
N TRP A 219 -17.34 -4.87 0.65
CA TRP A 219 -16.97 -3.72 -0.16
C TRP A 219 -17.82 -2.51 0.26
N LEU A 220 -17.19 -1.35 0.34
CA LEU A 220 -17.82 -0.13 0.85
C LEU A 220 -17.63 1.05 -0.11
N LYS A 221 -18.65 1.90 -0.15
CA LYS A 221 -18.55 3.29 -0.63
C LYS A 221 -18.59 4.21 0.57
N LEU A 222 -17.62 5.11 0.67
CA LEU A 222 -17.48 6.09 1.74
C LEU A 222 -17.53 7.50 1.16
N SER A 223 -18.34 8.36 1.75
CA SER A 223 -18.49 9.77 1.34
C SER A 223 -17.89 10.70 2.39
N ASP A 224 -17.31 11.82 1.95
CA ASP A 224 -16.77 12.86 2.82
C ASP A 224 -17.81 13.41 3.83
N THR A 225 -17.39 13.64 5.07
CA THR A 225 -18.18 14.31 6.11
C THR A 225 -18.12 15.84 6.05
N GLY A 226 -17.41 16.40 5.07
CA GLY A 226 -17.18 17.83 4.89
C GLY A 226 -15.82 18.32 5.41
N SER A 227 -14.99 17.41 5.93
CA SER A 227 -13.68 17.73 6.52
C SER A 227 -12.50 17.19 5.71
N SER A 228 -12.77 16.48 4.60
CA SER A 228 -11.72 15.91 3.75
C SER A 228 -11.02 16.96 2.90
N ARG A 229 -9.72 16.74 2.67
CA ARG A 229 -8.85 17.51 1.77
C ARG A 229 -8.40 16.63 0.61
N VAL A 230 -8.43 17.17 -0.61
CA VAL A 230 -8.03 16.51 -1.89
C VAL A 230 -8.96 15.38 -2.35
N THR A 231 -9.56 14.62 -1.44
CA THR A 231 -10.44 13.48 -1.74
C THR A 231 -11.83 13.70 -1.14
N LYS A 232 -12.88 13.30 -1.86
CA LYS A 232 -14.30 13.46 -1.47
C LYS A 232 -15.05 12.15 -1.41
N LEU A 233 -14.48 11.09 -2.00
CA LEU A 233 -15.08 9.77 -2.07
C LEU A 233 -13.99 8.72 -1.97
N ALA A 234 -14.25 7.67 -1.20
CA ALA A 234 -13.36 6.52 -1.07
C ALA A 234 -14.14 5.21 -1.24
N TYR A 235 -13.53 4.21 -1.86
CA TYR A 235 -14.07 2.87 -1.92
C TYR A 235 -13.14 1.89 -1.22
N ARG A 236 -13.72 0.89 -0.56
CA ARG A 236 -13.01 -0.32 -0.13
C ARG A 236 -13.45 -1.47 -1.03
N VAL A 237 -12.53 -2.04 -1.80
CA VAL A 237 -12.79 -3.14 -2.74
C VAL A 237 -11.63 -4.15 -2.71
N TYR A 238 -11.79 -5.29 -3.39
CA TYR A 238 -10.82 -6.39 -3.37
C TYR A 238 -10.37 -6.76 -1.95
N THR A 239 -11.32 -7.06 -1.07
CA THR A 239 -11.06 -7.33 0.34
C THR A 239 -10.64 -8.78 0.59
N ALA A 240 -9.70 -8.99 1.52
CA ALA A 240 -9.36 -10.31 2.05
C ALA A 240 -9.33 -10.26 3.59
N GLY A 241 -9.96 -11.25 4.23
CA GLY A 241 -10.02 -11.34 5.69
C GLY A 241 -10.81 -10.23 6.40
N GLY A 242 -10.63 -10.16 7.71
CA GLY A 242 -11.15 -9.07 8.54
C GLY A 242 -12.54 -9.26 9.13
N VAL A 243 -13.21 -10.40 8.93
CA VAL A 243 -14.49 -10.72 9.61
C VAL A 243 -14.21 -11.46 10.91
N ALA A 244 -14.77 -11.04 12.04
CA ALA A 244 -14.61 -11.75 13.32
C ALA A 244 -15.36 -13.08 13.36
N ALA A 245 -14.88 -13.98 14.22
CA ALA A 245 -15.60 -15.18 14.57
C ALA A 245 -16.92 -14.87 15.29
N ALA A 246 -17.74 -15.90 15.49
CA ALA A 246 -18.92 -15.78 16.36
C ALA A 246 -18.47 -15.50 17.80
N CYS A 247 -19.19 -14.61 18.48
CA CYS A 247 -18.88 -14.24 19.87
C CYS A 247 -19.01 -15.44 20.81
N THR A 248 -18.06 -15.61 21.72
CA THR A 248 -18.11 -16.64 22.77
C THR A 248 -18.57 -16.09 24.10
N GLU A 249 -18.43 -14.78 24.35
CA GLU A 249 -18.86 -14.13 25.59
C GLU A 249 -19.11 -12.62 25.41
N ALA A 250 -19.80 -12.02 26.39
CA ALA A 250 -20.00 -10.58 26.46
C ALA A 250 -18.70 -9.87 26.83
N GLY A 251 -18.39 -8.76 26.15
CA GLY A 251 -17.17 -8.00 26.38
C GLY A 251 -15.93 -8.55 25.67
N GLN A 252 -16.04 -9.70 24.99
CA GLN A 252 -14.97 -10.19 24.12
C GLN A 252 -14.62 -9.10 23.09
N ALA A 253 -13.33 -8.83 22.98
CA ALA A 253 -12.76 -8.01 21.92
C ALA A 253 -11.93 -8.89 21.01
N GLU A 254 -11.92 -8.58 19.72
CA GLU A 254 -11.18 -9.34 18.71
C GLU A 254 -10.58 -8.38 17.68
N SER A 255 -9.37 -8.69 17.23
CA SER A 255 -8.69 -7.98 16.16
C SER A 255 -8.42 -8.98 15.03
N VAL A 256 -8.97 -8.70 13.85
CA VAL A 256 -8.93 -9.64 12.72
C VAL A 256 -8.09 -9.04 11.59
N PRO A 257 -7.01 -9.72 11.16
CA PRO A 257 -6.17 -9.26 10.07
C PRO A 257 -6.95 -9.13 8.76
N TYR A 258 -6.69 -8.08 8.01
CA TYR A 258 -7.29 -7.85 6.70
C TYR A 258 -6.36 -7.07 5.77
N THR A 259 -6.69 -7.17 4.48
CA THR A 259 -6.20 -6.29 3.43
C THR A 259 -7.34 -5.81 2.55
N ALA A 260 -7.19 -4.64 1.96
CA ALA A 260 -8.14 -4.10 1.00
C ALA A 260 -7.47 -3.12 0.03
N GLN A 261 -8.07 -2.94 -1.14
CA GLN A 261 -7.74 -1.79 -2.00
C GLN A 261 -8.66 -0.62 -1.64
N TYR A 262 -8.05 0.54 -1.45
CA TYR A 262 -8.73 1.81 -1.19
C TYR A 262 -8.59 2.75 -2.38
N TRP A 263 -9.70 3.11 -2.98
CA TRP A 263 -9.74 3.94 -4.18
C TRP A 263 -10.32 5.30 -3.86
N PHE A 264 -9.58 6.38 -4.14
CA PHE A 264 -9.95 7.74 -3.76
C PHE A 264 -10.25 8.60 -4.99
N PHE A 265 -11.29 9.42 -4.87
CA PHE A 265 -11.77 10.35 -5.90
C PHE A 265 -12.06 11.72 -5.28
N GLY A 266 -11.97 12.80 -6.07
CA GLY A 266 -12.28 14.16 -5.60
C GLY A 266 -12.12 15.25 -6.64
#